data_AF-A0A074XY55-F1
#
_entry.id   AF-A0A074XY55-F1
#
_cell.length_a   1.000
_cell.length_b   1.000
_cell.length_c   1.000
_cell.angle_alpha   90.00
_cell.angle_beta   90.00
_cell.angle_gamma   90.00
#
_symmetry.space_group_name_H-M   'P 1'
#
loop_
_entity.id
_entity.type
_entity.pdbx_description
1 polymer ?
#
loop_
_entity_poly.entity_id
_entity_poly.type
_entity_poly.pdbx_seq_one_letter_code
_entity_poly.pdbx_strand_id
1 'polypeptide(L)'
;VVASQATDDTEWLAAFFPSWGHNIYPVGNHTKGHEAMVYLTYVIDNYHLLPDIVIFLHAARYQWHNDDPLYDNARALSRLQLLYIQKQGYVNLRCAWRPGCPSEIRPHEASVGALSDKFGMRTGPFFAGAFRELLPELTVPEDVGVGCCAQYAVSRQQVLKRPLEDYERFRRWLAETELESSISGRIFEYMWHVLYGKKAVHCPKARDCYCRTYGLCDLECHEPGACDSHPFPKSSMLPAGWPWYGWQGEWQN
;
A
#
# COMPACT_ATOMS: atom_id res chain seq x y z
N VAL A 1 1.15 11.23 -4.36
CA VAL A 1 1.84 11.46 -3.06
C VAL A 1 2.86 10.36 -2.92
N VAL A 2 4.12 10.73 -2.74
CA VAL A 2 5.24 9.80 -2.76
C VAL A 2 6.04 9.95 -1.48
N ALA A 3 6.20 8.84 -0.76
CA ALA A 3 7.14 8.73 0.33
C ALA A 3 8.50 8.32 -0.27
N SER A 4 9.50 9.19 -0.17
CA SER A 4 10.78 9.06 -0.88
C SER A 4 11.96 9.15 0.07
N GLN A 5 12.91 8.23 -0.04
CA GLN A 5 14.22 8.39 0.59
C GLN A 5 15.09 9.34 -0.24
N ALA A 6 16.17 9.86 0.35
CA ALA A 6 17.07 10.80 -0.30
C ALA A 6 17.78 10.22 -1.55
N THR A 7 17.90 8.90 -1.63
CA THR A 7 18.56 8.18 -2.73
C THR A 7 17.59 7.72 -3.82
N ASP A 8 16.28 7.91 -3.63
CA ASP A 8 15.29 7.43 -4.59
C ASP A 8 15.18 8.36 -5.79
N ASP A 9 15.10 7.78 -6.99
CA ASP A 9 14.78 8.49 -8.22
C ASP A 9 13.26 8.63 -8.37
N THR A 10 12.80 9.87 -8.42
CA THR A 10 11.39 10.25 -8.63
C THR A 10 11.16 11.06 -9.90
N GLU A 11 12.21 11.34 -10.70
CA GLU A 11 12.12 12.17 -11.90
C GLU A 11 11.21 11.53 -12.97
N TRP A 12 11.14 10.20 -12.97
CA TRP A 12 10.26 9.45 -13.86
C TRP A 12 8.78 9.86 -13.74
N LEU A 13 8.33 10.34 -12.57
CA LEU A 13 6.94 10.77 -12.40
C LEU A 13 6.61 11.94 -13.33
N ALA A 14 7.44 12.98 -13.34
CA ALA A 14 7.26 14.13 -14.21
C ALA A 14 7.45 13.77 -15.69
N ALA A 15 8.35 12.84 -15.99
CA ALA A 15 8.62 12.40 -17.36
C ALA A 15 7.44 11.61 -17.97
N PHE A 16 6.79 10.73 -17.19
CA PHE A 16 5.71 9.86 -17.68
C PHE A 16 4.30 10.40 -17.39
N PHE A 17 4.14 11.24 -16.37
CA PHE A 17 2.85 11.77 -15.90
C PHE A 17 2.87 13.30 -15.73
N PRO A 18 3.29 14.09 -16.74
CA PRO A 18 3.51 15.53 -16.58
C PRO A 18 2.24 16.33 -16.21
N SER A 19 1.05 15.78 -16.47
CA SER A 19 -0.23 16.41 -16.13
C SER A 19 -0.72 16.11 -14.71
N TRP A 20 -0.04 15.22 -13.96
CA TRP A 20 -0.43 14.85 -12.61
C TRP A 20 0.25 15.75 -11.57
N GLY A 21 -0.43 15.97 -10.44
CA GLY A 21 0.16 16.67 -9.31
C GLY A 21 1.13 15.76 -8.55
N HIS A 22 2.41 16.15 -8.48
CA HIS A 22 3.45 15.39 -7.79
C HIS A 22 3.75 16.01 -6.43
N ASN A 23 3.38 15.30 -5.35
CA ASN A 23 3.73 15.68 -3.98
C ASN A 23 4.72 14.65 -3.45
N ILE A 24 6.00 15.01 -3.39
CA ILE A 24 7.11 14.14 -3.01
C ILE A 24 7.59 14.58 -1.64
N TYR A 25 7.54 13.68 -0.67
CA TYR A 25 7.92 13.94 0.71
C TYR A 25 9.16 13.11 1.06
N PRO A 26 10.22 13.75 1.57
CA PRO A 26 11.38 13.03 2.05
C PRO A 26 11.04 12.26 3.34
N VAL A 27 11.39 10.98 3.38
CA VAL A 27 11.32 10.10 4.55
C VAL A 27 12.74 9.82 5.00
N GLY A 28 13.09 10.30 6.20
CA GLY A 28 14.37 10.03 6.83
C GLY A 28 14.30 8.84 7.78
N ASN A 29 15.46 8.38 8.29
CA ASN A 29 15.54 7.28 9.25
C ASN A 29 14.76 7.53 10.55
N HIS A 30 14.48 8.78 10.88
CA HIS A 30 13.74 9.18 12.10
C HIS A 30 12.27 9.49 11.83
N THR A 31 11.78 9.33 10.59
CA THR A 31 10.37 9.51 10.29
C THR A 31 9.58 8.35 10.87
N LYS A 32 8.92 8.60 12.01
CA LYS A 32 8.10 7.64 12.72
C LYS A 32 7.02 7.05 11.80
N GLY A 33 6.94 5.72 11.71
CA GLY A 33 5.93 5.04 10.89
C GLY A 33 6.13 5.11 9.37
N HIS A 34 7.33 5.51 8.90
CA HIS A 34 7.71 5.53 7.48
C HIS A 34 6.70 6.32 6.60
N GLU A 35 6.12 5.69 5.58
CA GLU A 35 5.17 6.30 4.65
C GLU A 35 3.85 6.70 5.31
N ALA A 36 3.46 6.08 6.43
CA ALA A 36 2.21 6.41 7.10
C ALA A 36 2.18 7.86 7.60
N MET A 37 3.30 8.36 8.11
CA MET A 37 3.42 9.76 8.54
C MET A 37 3.27 10.74 7.38
N VAL A 38 3.86 10.40 6.23
CA VAL A 38 3.73 11.19 4.99
C VAL A 38 2.28 11.22 4.53
N TYR A 39 1.62 10.06 4.48
CA TYR A 39 0.27 9.96 3.94
C TYR A 39 -0.73 10.69 4.82
N LEU A 40 -0.64 10.56 6.15
CA LEU A 40 -1.48 11.30 7.09
C LEU A 40 -1.23 12.80 6.98
N THR A 41 0.03 13.23 6.91
CA THR A 41 0.38 14.64 6.79
C THR A 41 -0.18 15.24 5.51
N TYR A 42 -0.03 14.57 4.37
CA TYR A 42 -0.63 15.03 3.11
C TYR A 42 -2.14 15.19 3.22
N VAL A 43 -2.84 14.18 3.76
CA VAL A 43 -4.30 14.22 3.91
C VAL A 43 -4.73 15.38 4.80
N ILE A 44 -4.06 15.60 5.93
CA ILE A 44 -4.35 16.69 6.86
C ILE A 44 -4.12 18.04 6.20
N ASP A 45 -2.94 18.27 5.64
CA ASP A 45 -2.53 19.57 5.09
C ASP A 45 -3.37 19.97 3.87
N ASN A 46 -3.93 18.99 3.15
CA ASN A 46 -4.69 19.21 1.93
C ASN A 46 -6.17 18.86 2.07
N TYR A 47 -6.68 18.59 3.27
CA TYR A 47 -8.01 17.98 3.47
C TYR A 47 -9.13 18.72 2.72
N HIS A 48 -9.11 20.06 2.71
CA HIS A 48 -10.09 20.90 2.02
C HIS A 48 -9.78 21.18 0.54
N LEU A 49 -8.60 20.80 0.06
CA LEU A 49 -8.07 21.06 -1.29
C LEU A 49 -7.69 19.77 -2.04
N LEU A 50 -8.13 18.60 -1.55
CA LEU A 50 -7.79 17.31 -2.16
C LEU A 50 -8.19 17.28 -3.64
N PRO A 51 -7.34 16.71 -4.53
CA PRO A 51 -7.74 16.39 -5.89
C PRO A 51 -8.79 15.26 -5.90
N ASP A 52 -9.47 15.04 -7.03
CA ASP A 52 -10.52 14.01 -7.14
C ASP A 52 -10.05 12.61 -6.74
N ILE A 53 -8.79 12.29 -7.05
CA ILE A 53 -8.13 11.05 -6.68
C ILE A 53 -6.74 11.39 -6.14
N VAL A 54 -6.38 10.78 -5.02
CA VAL A 54 -5.03 10.79 -4.47
C VAL A 54 -4.46 9.39 -4.62
N ILE A 55 -3.26 9.29 -5.17
CA ILE A 55 -2.51 8.03 -5.29
C ILE A 55 -1.30 8.11 -4.37
N PHE A 56 -1.16 7.13 -3.49
CA PHE A 56 -0.07 7.00 -2.52
C PHE A 56 0.87 5.88 -2.97
N LEU A 57 2.15 6.21 -3.10
CA LEU A 57 3.16 5.36 -3.73
C LEU A 57 4.50 5.40 -2.97
N HIS A 58 5.26 4.33 -3.12
CA HIS A 58 6.71 4.37 -2.91
C HIS A 58 7.41 5.00 -4.12
N ALA A 59 8.61 5.54 -3.91
CA ALA A 59 9.28 6.39 -4.89
C ALA A 59 9.83 5.66 -6.13
N ALA A 60 10.42 4.48 -5.96
CA ALA A 60 11.12 3.79 -7.04
C ALA A 60 10.17 3.37 -8.17
N ARG A 61 10.55 3.68 -9.41
CA ARG A 61 9.83 3.20 -10.61
C ARG A 61 9.81 1.67 -10.66
N TYR A 62 10.97 1.04 -10.48
CA TYR A 62 11.11 -0.41 -10.49
C TYR A 62 11.32 -0.93 -9.07
N GLN A 63 10.35 -1.68 -8.54
CA GLN A 63 10.42 -2.25 -7.19
C GLN A 63 9.44 -3.41 -7.05
N TRP A 64 9.84 -4.42 -6.25
CA TRP A 64 9.04 -5.63 -6.01
C TRP A 64 7.62 -5.34 -5.48
N HIS A 65 7.42 -4.16 -4.87
CA HIS A 65 6.14 -3.66 -4.39
C HIS A 65 5.12 -3.37 -5.50
N ASN A 66 5.55 -3.21 -6.76
CA ASN A 66 4.67 -2.90 -7.89
C ASN A 66 4.11 -4.18 -8.50
N ASP A 67 2.80 -4.18 -8.78
CA ASP A 67 2.10 -5.34 -9.32
C ASP A 67 2.03 -5.30 -10.85
N ASP A 68 3.21 -5.26 -11.47
CA ASP A 68 3.46 -5.35 -12.92
C ASP A 68 4.55 -6.43 -13.15
N PRO A 69 4.55 -7.16 -14.28
CA PRO A 69 5.50 -8.25 -14.51
C PRO A 69 6.96 -7.79 -14.57
N LEU A 70 7.21 -6.52 -14.92
CA LEU A 70 8.52 -5.88 -14.87
C LEU A 70 8.76 -5.08 -13.58
N TYR A 71 7.83 -5.17 -12.62
CA TYR A 71 7.84 -4.35 -11.41
C TYR A 71 7.83 -2.85 -11.69
N ASP A 72 7.32 -2.43 -12.86
CA ASP A 72 7.35 -1.05 -13.34
C ASP A 72 6.08 -0.29 -12.94
N ASN A 73 6.23 0.67 -12.02
CA ASN A 73 5.11 1.50 -11.58
C ASN A 73 4.59 2.41 -12.69
N ALA A 74 5.43 2.84 -13.64
CA ALA A 74 4.96 3.67 -14.75
C ALA A 74 3.97 2.89 -15.64
N ARG A 75 4.23 1.59 -15.87
CA ARG A 75 3.30 0.72 -16.60
C ARG A 75 2.01 0.52 -15.83
N ALA A 76 2.08 0.22 -14.53
CA ALA A 76 0.89 0.07 -13.69
C ALA A 76 0.04 1.35 -13.66
N LEU A 77 0.65 2.51 -13.37
CA LEU A 77 -0.04 3.79 -13.28
C LEU A 77 -0.68 4.23 -14.59
N SER A 78 -0.04 3.98 -15.74
CA SER A 78 -0.59 4.33 -17.06
C SER A 78 -1.88 3.57 -17.41
N ARG A 79 -2.13 2.45 -16.72
CA ARG A 79 -3.30 1.58 -16.94
C ARG A 79 -4.45 1.83 -15.97
N LEU A 80 -4.24 2.68 -14.96
CA LEU A 80 -5.24 2.91 -13.91
C LEU A 80 -6.57 3.39 -14.46
N GLN A 81 -7.62 2.64 -14.13
CA GLN A 81 -8.99 2.99 -14.46
C GLN A 81 -9.53 4.02 -13.45
N LEU A 82 -9.26 5.31 -13.69
CA LEU A 82 -9.60 6.40 -12.75
C LEU A 82 -11.10 6.45 -12.38
N LEU A 83 -12.00 6.17 -13.34
CA LEU A 83 -13.44 6.09 -13.07
C LEU A 83 -13.80 4.95 -12.11
N TYR A 84 -13.09 3.81 -12.19
CA TYR A 84 -13.27 2.71 -11.25
C TYR A 84 -12.80 3.11 -9.86
N ILE A 85 -11.66 3.78 -9.73
CA ILE A 85 -11.15 4.29 -8.45
C ILE A 85 -12.16 5.26 -7.81
N GLN A 86 -12.67 6.24 -8.58
CA GLN A 86 -13.70 7.16 -8.10
C GLN A 86 -14.94 6.43 -7.59
N LYS A 87 -15.43 5.45 -8.35
CA LYS A 87 -16.61 4.66 -7.98
C LYS A 87 -16.38 3.79 -6.74
N GLN A 88 -15.20 3.18 -6.60
CA GLN A 88 -14.89 2.32 -5.46
C GLN A 88 -14.51 3.08 -4.20
N GLY A 89 -14.06 4.33 -4.34
CA GLY A 89 -13.61 5.17 -3.24
C GLY A 89 -12.21 4.83 -2.73
N TYR A 90 -11.83 3.55 -2.69
CA TYR A 90 -10.50 3.04 -2.34
C TYR A 90 -10.17 1.84 -3.21
N VAL A 91 -8.93 1.79 -3.72
CA VAL A 91 -8.36 0.67 -4.49
C VAL A 91 -6.92 0.46 -4.05
N ASN A 92 -6.57 -0.75 -3.64
CA ASN A 92 -5.17 -1.14 -3.45
C ASN A 92 -4.51 -1.37 -4.82
N LEU A 93 -3.28 -0.91 -5.01
CA LEU A 93 -2.57 -1.05 -6.28
C LEU A 93 -1.99 -2.46 -6.49
N ARG A 94 -1.97 -3.30 -5.45
CA ARG A 94 -1.66 -4.72 -5.55
C ARG A 94 -2.94 -5.56 -5.64
N CYS A 95 -3.04 -6.30 -6.73
CA CYS A 95 -4.06 -7.31 -7.02
C CYS A 95 -3.63 -8.73 -6.61
N ALA A 96 -2.34 -9.04 -6.71
CA ALA A 96 -1.80 -10.32 -6.23
C ALA A 96 -2.00 -10.46 -4.71
N TRP A 97 -2.48 -11.61 -4.24
CA TRP A 97 -2.74 -11.82 -2.81
C TRP A 97 -1.48 -11.90 -1.96
N ARG A 98 -0.32 -12.10 -2.57
CA ARG A 98 0.93 -12.24 -1.82
C ARG A 98 1.82 -10.99 -1.92
N PRO A 99 2.33 -10.50 -0.79
CA PRO A 99 1.92 -10.79 0.60
C PRO A 99 0.61 -10.05 0.98
N GLY A 100 0.00 -10.46 2.09
CA GLY A 100 -1.06 -9.70 2.76
C GLY A 100 -2.48 -10.29 2.73
N CYS A 101 -2.82 -11.12 1.75
CA CYS A 101 -4.14 -11.75 1.62
C CYS A 101 -4.08 -13.29 1.74
N PRO A 102 -5.14 -13.95 2.25
CA PRO A 102 -6.37 -13.36 2.77
C PRO A 102 -6.31 -12.95 4.26
N SER A 103 -5.30 -13.40 4.99
CA SER A 103 -5.15 -13.20 6.43
C SER A 103 -3.66 -13.00 6.71
N GLU A 104 -3.26 -11.75 6.95
CA GLU A 104 -1.89 -11.39 7.32
C GLU A 104 -1.77 -11.08 8.80
N ILE A 105 -2.75 -10.36 9.36
CA ILE A 105 -2.77 -10.02 10.79
C ILE A 105 -3.96 -10.74 11.42
N ARG A 106 -3.68 -11.47 12.48
CA ARG A 106 -4.67 -12.11 13.36
C ARG A 106 -4.63 -11.43 14.72
N PRO A 107 -5.48 -10.40 14.96
CA PRO A 107 -5.34 -9.52 16.12
C PRO A 107 -5.46 -10.23 17.47
N HIS A 108 -6.18 -11.35 17.54
CA HIS A 108 -6.44 -12.07 18.79
C HIS A 108 -5.48 -13.26 19.04
N GLU A 109 -4.65 -13.63 18.08
CA GLU A 109 -3.63 -14.66 18.30
C GLU A 109 -2.45 -14.07 19.09
N ALA A 110 -2.03 -14.76 20.14
CA ALA A 110 -0.82 -14.40 20.88
C ALA A 110 0.40 -14.48 19.95
N SER A 111 1.38 -13.59 20.14
CA SER A 111 2.63 -13.59 19.36
C SER A 111 3.48 -14.82 19.67
N VAL A 112 3.16 -15.99 19.10
CA VAL A 112 3.92 -17.23 19.36
C VAL A 112 5.11 -17.31 18.39
N GLY A 113 6.31 -16.91 18.84
CA GLY A 113 7.56 -17.19 18.12
C GLY A 113 8.72 -16.22 18.37
N ALA A 114 9.96 -16.73 18.31
CA ALA A 114 11.18 -15.93 18.17
C ALA A 114 11.13 -15.07 16.89
N LEU A 115 12.02 -14.06 16.77
CA LEU A 115 12.25 -13.30 15.54
C LEU A 115 12.58 -14.27 14.40
N SER A 116 11.57 -14.82 13.71
CA SER A 116 11.78 -15.35 12.38
C SER A 116 11.67 -14.15 11.46
N ASP A 117 12.58 -14.03 10.50
CA ASP A 117 12.62 -13.02 9.44
C ASP A 117 11.37 -13.00 8.52
N LYS A 118 10.27 -13.65 8.94
CA LYS A 118 8.94 -13.61 8.34
C LYS A 118 8.06 -12.63 9.10
N PHE A 119 8.06 -11.41 8.58
CA PHE A 119 7.24 -10.21 8.81
C PHE A 119 5.87 -10.28 9.54
N GLY A 120 5.22 -11.42 9.78
CA GLY A 120 3.82 -11.49 10.24
C GLY A 120 3.55 -11.73 11.74
N MET A 121 4.44 -12.38 12.49
CA MET A 121 4.03 -13.01 13.77
C MET A 121 4.08 -12.12 15.03
N ARG A 122 4.43 -10.83 14.91
CA ARG A 122 4.50 -9.91 16.07
C ARG A 122 3.46 -8.80 16.07
N THR A 123 2.74 -8.57 14.97
CA THR A 123 1.88 -7.38 14.83
C THR A 123 0.47 -7.58 15.38
N GLY A 124 -0.02 -8.81 15.57
CA GLY A 124 -1.40 -9.11 16.00
C GLY A 124 -1.86 -8.33 17.25
N PRO A 125 -1.25 -8.56 18.42
CA PRO A 125 -1.67 -7.87 19.65
C PRO A 125 -1.49 -6.35 19.60
N PHE A 126 -0.43 -5.85 18.96
CA PHE A 126 -0.21 -4.41 18.79
C PHE A 126 -1.25 -3.79 17.86
N PHE A 127 -1.63 -4.49 16.78
CA PHE A 127 -2.72 -4.09 15.90
C PHE A 127 -4.04 -4.05 16.67
N ALA A 128 -4.35 -5.08 17.48
CA ALA A 128 -5.56 -5.09 18.30
C ALA A 128 -5.61 -3.89 19.26
N GLY A 129 -4.49 -3.56 19.90
CA GLY A 129 -4.36 -2.37 20.76
C GLY A 129 -4.63 -1.08 19.98
N ALA A 130 -3.87 -0.85 18.91
CA ALA A 130 -4.00 0.33 18.06
C ALA A 130 -5.41 0.47 17.47
N PHE A 131 -6.01 -0.63 17.02
CA PHE A 131 -7.35 -0.64 16.42
C PHE A 131 -8.42 -0.17 17.42
N ARG A 132 -8.38 -0.64 18.68
CA ARG A 132 -9.32 -0.20 19.72
C ARG A 132 -9.18 1.28 20.05
N GLU A 133 -7.96 1.81 20.00
CA GLU A 133 -7.68 3.20 20.33
C GLU A 133 -8.06 4.15 19.18
N LEU A 134 -7.70 3.77 17.95
CA LEU A 134 -7.90 4.59 16.76
C LEU A 134 -9.35 4.54 16.26
N LEU A 135 -10.00 3.38 16.37
CA LEU A 135 -11.35 3.08 15.88
C LEU A 135 -12.22 2.49 16.99
N PRO A 136 -12.45 3.22 18.10
CA PRO A 136 -13.17 2.71 19.27
C PRO A 136 -14.63 2.32 18.99
N GLU A 137 -15.21 2.82 17.90
CA GLU A 137 -16.54 2.49 17.43
C GLU A 137 -16.64 1.13 16.73
N LEU A 138 -15.51 0.52 16.37
CA LEU A 138 -15.44 -0.74 15.64
C LEU A 138 -14.95 -1.88 16.51
N THR A 139 -15.51 -3.07 16.30
CA THR A 139 -14.99 -4.31 16.89
C THR A 139 -13.68 -4.70 16.22
N VAL A 140 -12.68 -5.07 17.02
CA VAL A 140 -11.41 -5.63 16.51
C VAL A 140 -11.71 -6.88 15.67
N PRO A 141 -11.29 -6.94 14.41
CA PRO A 141 -11.58 -8.07 13.53
C PRO A 141 -10.78 -9.32 13.92
N GLU A 142 -11.30 -10.50 13.57
CA GLU A 142 -10.60 -11.78 13.75
C GLU A 142 -9.39 -11.93 12.81
N ASP A 143 -9.57 -11.47 11.56
CA ASP A 143 -8.56 -11.50 10.51
C ASP A 143 -8.53 -10.14 9.80
N VAL A 144 -7.33 -9.74 9.40
CA VAL A 144 -7.10 -8.58 8.54
C VAL A 144 -6.25 -9.03 7.36
N GLY A 145 -6.68 -8.63 6.16
CA GLY A 145 -5.98 -8.95 4.93
C GLY A 145 -6.27 -7.95 3.83
N VAL A 146 -5.22 -7.52 3.15
CA VAL A 146 -5.22 -6.65 1.98
C VAL A 146 -3.89 -6.87 1.26
N GLY A 147 -3.82 -6.61 -0.05
CA GLY A 147 -2.53 -6.59 -0.75
C GLY A 147 -1.55 -5.65 -0.03
N CYS A 148 -0.33 -6.11 0.21
CA CYS A 148 0.66 -5.39 1.01
C CYS A 148 1.05 -4.01 0.45
N CYS A 149 1.99 -3.40 1.17
CA CYS A 149 2.96 -2.44 0.65
C CYS A 149 2.42 -1.01 0.56
N ALA A 150 1.29 -0.72 1.21
CA ALA A 150 0.76 0.63 1.39
C ALA A 150 0.69 1.49 0.10
N GLN A 151 0.57 0.87 -1.07
CA GLN A 151 0.37 1.58 -2.34
C GLN A 151 -1.11 1.48 -2.73
N TYR A 152 -1.81 2.62 -2.74
CA TYR A 152 -3.26 2.65 -2.97
C TYR A 152 -3.71 3.97 -3.59
N ALA A 153 -4.87 3.94 -4.21
CA ALA A 153 -5.58 5.11 -4.70
C ALA A 153 -6.88 5.30 -3.92
N VAL A 154 -7.19 6.55 -3.56
CA VAL A 154 -8.40 6.91 -2.82
C VAL A 154 -9.03 8.14 -3.45
N SER A 155 -10.36 8.15 -3.57
CA SER A 155 -11.10 9.32 -4.04
C SER A 155 -11.21 10.37 -2.91
N ARG A 156 -11.22 11.65 -3.27
CA ARG A 156 -11.52 12.73 -2.32
C ARG A 156 -12.81 12.48 -1.54
N GLN A 157 -13.87 12.06 -2.23
CA GLN A 157 -15.16 11.79 -1.59
C GLN A 157 -15.05 10.71 -0.50
N GLN A 158 -14.18 9.72 -0.68
CA GLN A 158 -13.95 8.68 0.31
C GLN A 158 -13.11 9.15 1.50
N VAL A 159 -12.10 10.01 1.27
CA VAL A 159 -11.33 10.65 2.34
C VAL A 159 -12.25 11.52 3.21
N LEU A 160 -13.09 12.35 2.57
CA LEU A 160 -13.99 13.29 3.26
C LEU A 160 -15.13 12.63 4.05
N LYS A 161 -15.35 11.32 3.93
CA LYS A 161 -16.31 10.60 4.79
C LYS A 161 -15.84 10.52 6.24
N ARG A 162 -14.55 10.67 6.49
CA ARG A 162 -13.96 10.68 7.82
C ARG A 162 -13.54 12.10 8.17
N PRO A 163 -13.94 12.65 9.33
CA PRO A 163 -13.61 14.02 9.71
C PRO A 163 -12.10 14.26 9.82
N LEU A 164 -11.65 15.50 9.62
CA LEU A 164 -10.24 15.89 9.69
C LEU A 164 -9.60 15.52 11.03
N GLU A 165 -10.34 15.71 12.12
CA GLU A 165 -9.91 15.47 13.49
C GLU A 165 -9.52 14.01 13.73
N ASP A 166 -10.11 13.07 12.99
CA ASP A 166 -9.70 11.67 13.06
C ASP A 166 -8.31 11.46 12.43
N TYR A 167 -8.03 12.07 11.27
CA TYR A 167 -6.71 11.99 10.65
C TYR A 167 -5.64 12.63 11.54
N GLU A 168 -5.95 13.76 12.18
CA GLU A 168 -5.07 14.39 13.16
C GLU A 168 -4.82 13.49 14.38
N ARG A 169 -5.85 12.83 14.90
CA ARG A 169 -5.71 11.84 15.98
C ARG A 169 -4.82 10.67 15.55
N PHE A 170 -4.99 10.15 14.34
CA PHE A 170 -4.18 9.06 13.81
C PHE A 170 -2.70 9.46 13.69
N ARG A 171 -2.43 10.67 13.18
CA ARG A 171 -1.06 11.19 13.06
C ARG A 171 -0.43 11.40 14.44
N ARG A 172 -1.20 11.92 15.40
CA ARG A 172 -0.75 12.11 16.78
C ARG A 172 -0.39 10.78 17.43
N TRP A 173 -1.27 9.79 17.34
CA TRP A 173 -1.00 8.44 17.83
C TRP A 173 0.28 7.86 17.22
N LEU A 174 0.45 8.00 15.89
CA LEU A 174 1.64 7.53 15.21
C LEU A 174 2.91 8.20 15.74
N ALA A 175 2.86 9.52 16.00
CA ALA A 175 3.99 10.27 16.50
C ALA A 175 4.35 9.93 17.96
N GLU A 176 3.33 9.69 18.80
CA GLU A 176 3.48 9.55 20.26
C GLU A 176 3.64 8.10 20.73
N THR A 177 3.24 7.11 19.92
CA THR A 177 3.33 5.70 20.31
C THR A 177 4.76 5.25 20.59
N GLU A 178 4.95 4.44 21.63
CA GLU A 178 6.25 3.81 21.96
C GLU A 178 6.62 2.68 21.00
N LEU A 179 5.72 2.26 20.10
CA LEU A 179 5.98 1.18 19.14
C LEU A 179 7.06 1.57 18.12
N GLU A 180 7.94 0.64 17.78
CA GLU A 180 8.93 0.82 16.71
C GLU A 180 8.29 1.27 15.38
N SER A 181 9.02 2.04 14.57
CA SER A 181 8.51 2.55 13.28
C SER A 181 8.05 1.43 12.34
N SER A 182 8.73 0.29 12.35
CA SER A 182 8.36 -0.89 11.56
C SER A 182 7.03 -1.53 11.99
N ILE A 183 6.71 -1.50 13.29
CA ILE A 183 5.46 -2.04 13.83
C ILE A 183 4.32 -1.05 13.56
N SER A 184 4.51 0.21 13.93
CA SER A 184 3.49 1.26 13.76
C SER A 184 3.18 1.55 12.29
N GLY A 185 4.18 1.56 11.40
CA GLY A 185 3.99 1.65 9.96
C GLY A 185 3.18 0.47 9.41
N ARG A 186 3.53 -0.75 9.82
CA ARG A 186 2.80 -1.97 9.42
C ARG A 186 1.36 -2.01 9.92
N ILE A 187 1.08 -1.46 11.11
CA ILE A 187 -0.30 -1.29 11.60
C ILE A 187 -1.08 -0.43 10.59
N PHE A 188 -0.55 0.73 10.20
CA PHE A 188 -1.21 1.59 9.22
C PHE A 188 -1.34 0.95 7.83
N GLU A 189 -0.33 0.23 7.35
CA GLU A 189 -0.37 -0.53 6.09
C GLU A 189 -1.63 -1.42 6.00
N TYR A 190 -1.97 -2.11 7.09
CA TYR A 190 -3.14 -2.98 7.21
C TYR A 190 -4.38 -2.31 7.81
N MET A 191 -4.36 -0.99 8.03
CA MET A 191 -5.53 -0.21 8.44
C MET A 191 -6.09 0.64 7.30
N TRP A 192 -5.31 1.03 6.29
CA TRP A 192 -5.75 1.98 5.26
C TRP A 192 -7.10 1.62 4.64
N HIS A 193 -7.28 0.38 4.18
CA HIS A 193 -8.53 -0.06 3.56
C HIS A 193 -9.71 0.03 4.53
N VAL A 194 -9.51 -0.26 5.82
CA VAL A 194 -10.53 -0.12 6.87
C VAL A 194 -10.86 1.35 7.13
N LEU A 195 -9.84 2.21 7.23
CA LEU A 195 -10.03 3.66 7.40
C LEU A 195 -10.86 4.27 6.26
N TYR A 196 -10.73 3.70 5.05
CA TYR A 196 -11.51 4.06 3.86
C TYR A 196 -12.75 3.17 3.63
N GLY A 197 -13.28 2.54 4.69
CA GLY A 197 -14.60 1.91 4.70
C GLY A 197 -14.68 0.55 4.01
N LYS A 198 -13.56 -0.14 3.79
CA LYS A 198 -13.54 -1.54 3.34
C LYS A 198 -13.58 -2.49 4.55
N LYS A 199 -13.94 -3.74 4.28
CA LYS A 199 -13.91 -4.82 5.28
C LYS A 199 -12.48 -5.10 5.73
N ALA A 200 -12.29 -5.56 6.96
CA ALA A 200 -10.97 -5.93 7.50
C ALA A 200 -10.20 -6.92 6.59
N VAL A 201 -10.92 -7.87 5.97
CA VAL A 201 -10.41 -8.68 4.86
C VAL A 201 -10.93 -8.11 3.54
N HIS A 202 -10.07 -7.43 2.79
CA HIS A 202 -10.34 -6.84 1.49
C HIS A 202 -9.42 -7.44 0.42
N CYS A 203 -9.73 -8.67 0.01
CA CYS A 203 -8.95 -9.46 -0.94
C CYS A 203 -9.79 -9.83 -2.16
N PRO A 204 -10.00 -8.89 -3.12
CA PRO A 204 -10.69 -9.22 -4.36
C PRO A 204 -9.94 -10.30 -5.12
N LYS A 205 -10.64 -11.05 -6.00
CA LYS A 205 -9.95 -12.00 -6.88
C LYS A 205 -8.98 -11.25 -7.78
N ALA A 206 -7.78 -11.78 -7.99
CA ALA A 206 -6.73 -11.17 -8.80
C ALA A 206 -7.24 -10.83 -10.20
N ARG A 207 -7.95 -11.75 -10.86
CA ARG A 207 -8.60 -11.52 -12.17
C ARG A 207 -9.50 -10.29 -12.18
N ASP A 208 -10.38 -10.16 -11.19
CA ASP A 208 -11.32 -9.03 -11.10
C ASP A 208 -10.58 -7.72 -10.81
N CYS A 209 -9.55 -7.78 -9.97
CA CYS A 209 -8.73 -6.63 -9.64
C CYS A 209 -7.94 -6.13 -10.86
N TYR A 210 -7.19 -7.00 -11.56
CA TYR A 210 -6.42 -6.60 -12.74
C TYR A 210 -7.32 -6.07 -13.86
N CYS A 211 -8.47 -6.70 -14.11
CA CYS A 211 -9.43 -6.24 -15.11
C CYS A 211 -9.99 -4.85 -14.76
N ARG A 212 -10.44 -4.64 -13.52
CA ARG A 212 -11.14 -3.40 -13.15
C ARG A 212 -10.19 -2.24 -12.83
N THR A 213 -9.05 -2.52 -12.22
CA THR A 213 -8.07 -1.50 -11.83
C THR A 213 -7.16 -1.13 -12.99
N TYR A 214 -6.77 -2.09 -13.84
CA TYR A 214 -5.75 -1.92 -14.88
C TYR A 214 -6.24 -2.21 -16.30
N GLY A 215 -7.50 -2.58 -16.50
CA GLY A 215 -8.03 -2.96 -17.83
C GLY A 215 -7.48 -4.27 -18.38
N LEU A 216 -6.81 -5.09 -17.55
CA LEU A 216 -6.20 -6.35 -17.94
C LEU A 216 -7.18 -7.51 -17.70
N CYS A 217 -8.16 -7.66 -18.59
CA CYS A 217 -9.27 -8.59 -18.40
C CYS A 217 -9.03 -10.01 -18.93
N ASP A 218 -8.03 -10.18 -19.80
CA ASP A 218 -7.72 -11.42 -20.50
C ASP A 218 -6.60 -12.22 -19.81
N LEU A 219 -6.30 -11.92 -18.54
CA LEU A 219 -5.29 -12.66 -17.79
C LEU A 219 -5.77 -14.06 -17.41
N GLU A 220 -4.89 -15.04 -17.58
CA GLU A 220 -5.09 -16.40 -17.07
C GLU A 220 -4.75 -16.44 -15.57
N CYS A 221 -5.75 -16.77 -14.76
CA CYS A 221 -5.66 -16.79 -13.30
C CYS A 221 -6.28 -18.09 -12.78
N HIS A 222 -5.44 -19.04 -12.39
CA HIS A 222 -5.87 -20.37 -11.94
C HIS A 222 -6.27 -20.39 -10.45
N GLU A 223 -5.83 -19.40 -9.68
CA GLU A 223 -6.12 -19.27 -8.25
C GLU A 223 -6.76 -17.91 -7.95
N PRO A 224 -7.50 -17.77 -6.83
CA PRO A 224 -8.15 -16.49 -6.48
C PRO A 224 -7.19 -15.32 -6.37
N GLY A 225 -5.92 -15.55 -6.02
CA GLY A 225 -4.96 -14.52 -5.67
C GLY A 225 -3.78 -14.35 -6.60
N ALA A 226 -3.76 -15.04 -7.75
CA ALA A 226 -2.61 -15.03 -8.66
C ALA A 226 -3.04 -15.17 -10.13
N CYS A 227 -2.24 -14.58 -11.02
CA CYS A 227 -2.36 -14.73 -12.46
C CYS A 227 -0.97 -15.01 -13.04
N ASP A 228 -0.88 -15.86 -14.06
CA ASP A 228 0.39 -16.46 -14.51
C ASP A 228 1.39 -15.42 -15.00
N SER A 229 0.89 -14.35 -15.62
CA SER A 229 1.72 -13.26 -16.14
C SER A 229 2.22 -12.28 -15.09
N HIS A 230 1.76 -12.35 -13.84
CA HIS A 230 2.13 -11.44 -12.75
C HIS A 230 2.71 -12.21 -11.56
N PRO A 231 3.90 -12.82 -11.71
CA PRO A 231 4.48 -13.64 -10.67
C PRO A 231 4.97 -12.79 -9.49
N PHE A 232 4.89 -13.38 -8.29
CA PHE A 232 5.52 -12.78 -7.12
C PHE A 232 7.06 -12.88 -7.25
N PRO A 233 7.82 -11.82 -6.90
CA PRO A 233 9.27 -11.82 -7.04
C PRO A 233 9.95 -12.86 -6.14
N LYS A 234 11.08 -13.40 -6.63
CA LYS A 234 11.91 -14.36 -5.87
C LYS A 234 12.66 -13.69 -4.70
N SER A 235 12.83 -12.37 -4.75
CA SER A 235 13.57 -11.57 -3.76
C SER A 235 12.96 -10.16 -3.68
N SER A 236 13.06 -9.52 -2.51
CA SER A 236 12.67 -8.11 -2.32
C SER A 236 13.66 -7.12 -2.95
N MET A 237 14.88 -7.57 -3.30
CA MET A 237 15.85 -6.75 -4.03
C MET A 237 15.87 -7.18 -5.49
N LEU A 238 15.54 -6.26 -6.40
CA LEU A 238 15.65 -6.49 -7.84
C LEU A 238 17.13 -6.60 -8.27
N PRO A 239 17.42 -7.30 -9.38
CA PRO A 239 18.78 -7.42 -9.91
C PRO A 239 19.41 -6.06 -10.22
N ALA A 240 20.73 -5.96 -10.04
CA ALA A 240 21.47 -4.79 -10.48
C ALA A 240 21.31 -4.60 -12.01
N GLY A 241 20.95 -3.40 -12.44
CA GLY A 241 20.71 -3.09 -13.85
C GLY A 241 19.32 -3.46 -14.37
N TRP A 242 18.38 -3.85 -13.50
CA TRP A 242 16.96 -3.99 -13.87
C TRP A 242 16.43 -2.69 -14.50
N PRO A 243 15.57 -2.75 -15.54
CA PRO A 243 14.96 -3.94 -16.14
C PRO A 243 15.79 -4.62 -17.23
N TRP A 244 17.01 -4.14 -17.52
CA TRP A 244 17.80 -4.65 -18.65
C TRP A 244 18.49 -5.98 -18.35
N TYR A 245 18.80 -6.25 -17.08
CA TYR A 245 19.46 -7.47 -16.64
C TYR A 245 18.59 -8.26 -15.66
N GLY A 246 18.52 -9.57 -15.86
CA GLY A 246 17.71 -10.51 -15.10
C GLY A 246 18.41 -11.02 -13.84
N TRP A 247 17.78 -11.99 -13.20
CA TRP A 247 18.19 -12.51 -11.89
C TRP A 247 19.53 -13.25 -11.91
N GLN A 248 19.95 -13.72 -13.08
CA GLN A 248 21.24 -14.37 -13.32
C GLN A 248 22.21 -13.45 -14.09
N GLY A 249 21.89 -12.16 -14.20
CA GLY A 249 22.69 -11.19 -14.97
C GLY A 249 22.53 -11.33 -16.49
N GLU A 250 21.54 -12.09 -16.96
CA GLU A 250 21.20 -12.25 -18.36
C GLU A 250 20.55 -10.97 -18.91
N TRP A 251 20.89 -10.59 -20.14
CA TRP A 251 20.24 -9.47 -20.82
C TRP A 251 18.81 -9.86 -21.22
N GLN A 252 17.81 -9.02 -20.90
CA GLN A 252 16.38 -9.33 -21.01
C GLN A 252 15.70 -8.78 -22.28
N ASN A 253 16.45 -8.23 -23.23
CA ASN A 253 15.90 -7.59 -24.44
C ASN A 253 16.11 -8.42 -25.72
#